data_AF-B3S9F4-F1
#
_entry.id   AF-B3S9F4-F1
#
_cell.length_a   1.000
_cell.length_b   1.000
_cell.length_c   1.000
_cell.angle_alpha   90.00
_cell.angle_beta   90.00
_cell.angle_gamma   90.00
#
_symmetry.space_group_name_H-M   'P 1'
#
loop_
_entity.id
_entity.type
_entity.pdbx_description
1 polymer ?
#
loop_
_entity_poly.entity_id
_entity_poly.type
_entity_poly.pdbx_seq_one_letter_code
_entity_poly.pdbx_strand_id
1 'polypeptide(L)'
;MSENQSSSSLQPYKPLLAPIDLLVRPLRKRFRFHFYGKKQTNSIEKPEWYFTQVSNWIRDHSQYLQYTIQPILNQNNFENVDARIEFIRGLVVVLVEKVTSDIPLLLSDDYCFSHIIDELLLFENELHNKYYYPIELPSCIAALEDDSVIDKWISLEWKNGKEKINEIISSATAWRPKYKDVAQDCDTSLKFPEATENILTMLILMKERYSKLSSTSYMMQFVRMQLSLLDELYARFVELTKNGPKQLLDQDYSYILNGVNHLIGVLKKWSDQWFFLDLYAKEVKLRKGDVKSLEDDSNESEVLKENNDAVEGTIFDGIIGLYNILLDEMLNKLGLVVMQIIKKNAKPYCKQKWLSMQSIRGSTLQLSPSACDMLVSVRESLQYYQTFLDSSIFLKFWQRLAQEINEHLYQELVVSNLFNENGAKQLEYDVNKNLFILFREYTHRPDNFFKELKEACVLLNLNSGSVMLLQEILQSATMDLDDNDISASKARASAVAALNEIGIHRMELLTALQIIQLRIDWPKL
;
A
#
# COMPACT_ATOMS: atom_id res chain seq x y z
N MET A 1 52.34 -8.57 26.51
CA MET A 1 51.55 -9.61 25.83
C MET A 1 50.24 -9.67 26.56
N SER A 2 49.26 -8.97 25.98
CA SER A 2 48.01 -8.56 26.59
C SER A 2 46.96 -9.66 26.46
N GLU A 3 46.45 -10.11 27.59
CA GLU A 3 45.22 -10.91 27.69
C GLU A 3 44.03 -10.00 27.32
N ASN A 4 43.44 -10.22 26.15
CA ASN A 4 42.14 -9.64 25.83
C ASN A 4 41.06 -10.57 26.39
N GLN A 5 40.52 -10.17 27.55
CA GLN A 5 39.23 -10.60 28.04
C GLN A 5 38.15 -10.08 27.07
N SER A 6 37.55 -10.96 26.28
CA SER A 6 36.26 -10.69 25.63
C SER A 6 35.16 -11.04 26.62
N SER A 7 34.69 -10.02 27.35
CA SER A 7 33.52 -10.07 28.21
C SER A 7 32.26 -10.29 27.36
N SER A 8 31.77 -11.53 27.27
CA SER A 8 30.41 -11.79 26.80
C SER A 8 29.44 -11.38 27.92
N SER A 9 28.59 -10.39 27.63
CA SER A 9 27.58 -9.87 28.54
C SER A 9 26.35 -10.78 28.59
N LEU A 10 26.53 -12.06 28.90
CA LEU A 10 25.42 -12.89 29.38
C LEU A 10 25.26 -12.56 30.87
N GLN A 11 24.22 -11.81 31.23
CA GLN A 11 23.87 -11.66 32.65
C GLN A 11 23.77 -13.06 33.28
N PRO A 12 24.29 -13.29 34.50
CA PRO A 12 24.25 -14.60 35.10
C PRO A 12 22.79 -15.00 35.30
N TYR A 13 22.33 -15.94 34.49
CA TYR A 13 20.98 -16.48 34.59
C TYR A 13 20.73 -16.95 36.02
N LYS A 14 19.51 -16.70 36.53
CA LYS A 14 19.08 -17.18 37.84
C LYS A 14 19.49 -18.65 38.01
N PRO A 15 20.16 -19.06 39.09
CA PRO A 15 20.58 -20.44 39.25
C PRO A 15 19.36 -21.38 39.22
N LEU A 16 19.55 -22.58 38.69
CA LEU A 16 18.53 -23.63 38.73
C LEU A 16 18.31 -24.08 40.17
N LEU A 17 17.10 -24.55 40.47
CA LEU A 17 16.83 -25.22 41.73
C LEU A 17 17.74 -26.46 41.84
N ALA A 18 18.46 -26.61 42.96
CA ALA A 18 19.51 -27.62 43.11
C ALA A 18 19.08 -29.07 42.75
N PRO A 19 17.88 -29.56 43.11
CA PRO A 19 17.43 -30.88 42.69
C PRO A 19 17.24 -31.01 41.17
N ILE A 20 16.77 -29.95 40.51
CA ILE A 20 16.63 -29.92 39.05
C ILE A 20 18.02 -29.85 38.39
N ASP A 21 18.95 -29.07 38.93
CA ASP A 21 20.33 -29.00 38.45
C ASP A 21 21.00 -30.39 38.47
N LEU A 22 20.77 -31.17 39.53
CA LEU A 22 21.24 -32.56 39.64
C LEU A 22 20.64 -33.47 38.57
N LEU A 23 19.35 -33.30 38.22
CA LEU A 23 18.69 -34.07 37.16
C LEU A 23 19.25 -33.72 35.77
N VAL A 24 19.59 -32.44 35.53
CA VAL A 24 20.10 -31.96 34.25
C VAL A 24 21.60 -32.28 34.06
N ARG A 25 22.37 -32.39 35.15
CA ARG A 25 23.83 -32.66 35.13
C ARG A 25 24.27 -33.85 34.27
N PRO A 26 23.66 -35.06 34.32
CA PRO A 26 24.05 -36.16 33.44
C PRO A 26 23.81 -35.84 31.95
N LEU A 27 22.73 -35.11 31.63
CA LEU A 27 22.42 -34.69 30.27
C LEU A 27 23.42 -33.64 29.77
N ARG A 28 23.82 -32.68 30.60
CA ARG A 28 24.93 -31.75 30.27
C ARG A 28 26.22 -32.47 29.92
N LYS A 29 26.58 -33.48 30.72
CA LYS A 29 27.78 -34.27 30.47
C LYS A 29 27.68 -35.03 29.14
N ARG A 30 26.52 -35.63 28.86
CA ARG A 30 26.25 -36.32 27.60
C ARG A 30 26.28 -35.35 26.41
N PHE A 31 25.67 -34.18 26.53
CA PHE A 31 25.70 -33.14 25.51
C PHE A 31 27.12 -32.73 25.18
N ARG A 32 27.93 -32.40 26.20
CA ARG A 32 29.35 -32.03 26.03
C ARG A 32 30.17 -33.13 25.37
N PHE A 33 29.90 -34.39 25.69
CA PHE A 33 30.60 -35.51 25.06
C PHE A 33 30.32 -35.66 23.55
N HIS A 34 29.08 -35.39 23.11
CA HIS A 34 28.68 -35.59 21.71
C HIS A 34 28.89 -34.34 20.85
N PHE A 35 28.65 -33.15 21.39
CA PHE A 35 28.59 -31.90 20.62
C PHE A 35 29.77 -30.97 20.86
N TYR A 36 30.83 -31.45 21.53
CA TYR A 36 32.10 -30.74 21.63
C TYR A 36 33.27 -31.67 21.28
N GLY A 37 34.42 -31.08 20.97
CA GLY A 37 35.64 -31.81 20.61
C GLY A 37 35.58 -32.41 19.21
N LYS A 38 36.26 -33.54 19.01
CA LYS A 38 36.54 -34.14 17.68
C LYS A 38 35.55 -35.24 17.26
N LYS A 39 34.38 -35.33 17.90
CA LYS A 39 33.38 -36.35 17.54
C LYS A 39 32.72 -35.99 16.22
N GLN A 40 32.36 -37.00 15.42
CA GLN A 40 31.59 -36.81 14.18
C GLN A 40 30.24 -36.13 14.42
N THR A 41 29.67 -36.31 15.62
CA THR A 41 28.42 -35.68 16.06
C THR A 41 28.54 -34.17 16.33
N ASN A 42 29.76 -33.64 16.47
CA ASN A 42 30.01 -32.20 16.54
C ASN A 42 30.28 -31.68 15.12
N SER A 43 29.21 -31.53 14.35
CA SER A 43 29.26 -30.97 13.00
C SER A 43 28.55 -29.62 12.99
N ILE A 44 29.26 -28.59 12.54
CA ILE A 44 28.74 -27.22 12.48
C ILE A 44 27.71 -27.04 11.35
N GLU A 45 27.78 -27.90 10.33
CA GLU A 45 26.82 -27.96 9.21
C GLU A 45 25.49 -28.62 9.61
N LYS A 46 25.45 -29.26 10.79
CA LYS A 46 24.31 -30.06 11.27
C LYS A 46 23.79 -29.61 12.65
N PRO A 47 23.40 -28.32 12.80
CA PRO A 47 22.86 -27.81 14.06
C PRO A 47 21.58 -28.54 14.49
N GLU A 48 20.79 -29.07 13.54
CA GLU A 48 19.56 -29.81 13.82
C GLU A 48 19.77 -31.01 14.77
N TRP A 49 20.98 -31.57 14.82
CA TRP A 49 21.29 -32.72 15.67
C TRP A 49 21.21 -32.39 17.14
N TYR A 50 21.81 -31.28 17.59
CA TYR A 50 21.80 -30.95 19.01
C TYR A 50 20.43 -30.41 19.45
N PHE A 51 19.72 -29.67 18.59
CA PHE A 51 18.34 -29.24 18.86
C PHE A 51 17.41 -30.45 19.00
N THR A 52 17.46 -31.38 18.05
CA THR A 52 16.64 -32.60 18.09
C THR A 52 16.94 -33.45 19.32
N GLN A 53 18.21 -33.59 19.72
CA GLN A 53 18.55 -34.33 20.94
C GLN A 53 17.95 -33.68 22.19
N VAL A 54 18.00 -32.34 22.31
CA VAL A 54 17.39 -31.64 23.43
C VAL A 54 15.87 -31.77 23.41
N SER A 55 15.20 -31.60 22.26
CA SER A 55 13.75 -31.81 22.14
C SER A 55 13.34 -33.24 22.55
N ASN A 56 14.14 -34.25 22.18
CA ASN A 56 13.92 -35.63 22.63
C ASN A 56 14.06 -35.76 24.15
N TRP A 57 15.09 -35.18 24.76
CA TRP A 57 15.24 -35.22 26.22
C TRP A 57 14.09 -34.52 26.95
N ILE A 58 13.62 -33.37 26.45
CA ILE A 58 12.46 -32.68 27.01
C ILE A 58 11.23 -33.59 26.97
N ARG A 59 10.95 -34.18 25.80
CA ARG A 59 9.80 -35.09 25.62
C ARG A 59 9.89 -36.29 26.56
N ASP A 60 11.03 -36.96 26.59
CA ASP A 60 11.19 -38.25 27.29
C ASP A 60 11.14 -38.09 28.83
N HIS A 61 11.50 -36.91 29.36
CA HIS A 61 11.47 -36.65 30.81
C HIS A 61 10.18 -35.95 31.29
N SER A 62 9.33 -35.47 30.37
CA SER A 62 8.16 -34.65 30.70
C SER A 62 7.19 -35.33 31.69
N GLN A 63 6.84 -36.60 31.45
CA GLN A 63 5.93 -37.35 32.33
C GLN A 63 6.52 -37.55 33.73
N TYR A 64 7.80 -37.90 33.81
CA TYR A 64 8.47 -38.11 35.09
C TYR A 64 8.54 -36.81 35.92
N LEU A 65 8.84 -35.69 35.27
CA LEU A 65 8.87 -34.38 35.92
C LEU A 65 7.48 -33.97 36.42
N GLN A 66 6.44 -34.21 35.63
CA GLN A 66 5.07 -33.85 35.98
C GLN A 66 4.47 -34.71 37.11
N TYR A 67 4.64 -36.03 37.03
CA TYR A 67 3.94 -36.95 37.94
C TYR A 67 4.76 -37.39 39.15
N THR A 68 6.09 -37.25 39.10
CA THR A 68 6.98 -37.64 40.20
C THR A 68 7.62 -36.44 40.88
N ILE A 69 8.24 -35.54 40.11
CA ILE A 69 9.01 -34.42 40.69
C ILE A 69 8.12 -33.27 41.16
N GLN A 70 7.11 -32.87 40.37
CA GLN A 70 6.21 -31.78 40.73
C GLN A 70 5.50 -32.01 42.08
N PRO A 71 4.94 -33.19 42.39
CA PRO A 71 4.34 -33.43 43.70
C PRO A 71 5.33 -33.30 44.86
N ILE A 72 6.58 -33.71 44.67
CA ILE A 72 7.64 -33.57 45.68
C ILE A 72 7.96 -32.09 45.90
N LEU A 73 8.04 -31.28 44.84
CA LEU A 73 8.21 -29.82 44.97
C LEU A 73 7.06 -29.19 45.74
N ASN A 74 5.82 -29.56 45.40
CA ASN A 74 4.62 -29.03 46.05
C ASN A 74 4.62 -29.35 47.56
N GLN A 75 4.97 -30.59 47.94
CA GLN A 75 5.07 -30.99 49.36
C GLN A 75 6.14 -30.21 50.14
N ASN A 76 7.14 -29.63 49.46
CA ASN A 76 8.23 -28.87 50.07
C ASN A 76 8.06 -27.35 49.90
N ASN A 77 6.83 -26.87 49.70
CA ASN A 77 6.47 -25.45 49.53
C ASN A 77 7.04 -24.78 48.26
N PHE A 78 7.34 -25.54 47.20
CA PHE A 78 7.76 -25.03 45.88
C PHE A 78 6.63 -25.08 44.84
N GLU A 79 5.38 -24.83 45.25
CA GLU A 79 4.19 -24.92 44.39
C GLU A 79 4.23 -23.96 43.19
N ASN A 80 4.92 -22.82 43.33
CA ASN A 80 5.06 -21.80 42.29
C ASN A 80 6.13 -22.14 41.23
N VAL A 81 6.81 -23.29 41.34
CA VAL A 81 7.88 -23.70 40.43
C VAL A 81 7.40 -24.89 39.60
N ASP A 82 7.31 -24.73 38.28
CA ASP A 82 7.07 -25.85 37.36
C ASP A 82 8.39 -26.61 37.11
N ALA A 83 8.46 -27.86 37.58
CA ALA A 83 9.61 -28.73 37.44
C ALA A 83 10.01 -28.97 35.98
N ARG A 84 9.03 -29.01 35.06
CA ARG A 84 9.28 -29.20 33.62
C ARG A 84 9.93 -27.96 33.04
N ILE A 85 9.41 -26.77 33.36
CA ILE A 85 9.95 -25.51 32.85
C ILE A 85 11.39 -25.29 33.35
N GLU A 86 11.66 -25.53 34.64
CA GLU A 86 13.03 -25.43 35.17
C GLU A 86 13.98 -26.45 34.55
N PHE A 87 13.50 -27.67 34.27
CA PHE A 87 14.30 -28.68 33.60
C PHE A 87 14.61 -28.30 32.14
N ILE A 88 13.61 -27.81 31.40
CA ILE A 88 13.77 -27.28 30.03
C ILE A 88 14.76 -26.13 30.05
N ARG A 89 14.61 -25.18 30.96
CA ARG A 89 15.53 -24.05 31.15
C ARG A 89 16.98 -24.51 31.32
N GLY A 90 17.19 -25.55 32.11
CA GLY A 90 18.52 -26.12 32.31
C GLY A 90 19.13 -26.79 31.07
N LEU A 91 18.31 -27.28 30.13
CA LEU A 91 18.76 -27.81 28.84
C LEU A 91 18.97 -26.69 27.81
N VAL A 92 18.10 -25.67 27.80
CA VAL A 92 18.22 -24.51 26.90
C VAL A 92 19.51 -23.74 27.17
N VAL A 93 19.91 -23.55 28.43
CA VAL A 93 21.21 -22.92 28.76
C VAL A 93 22.39 -23.65 28.10
N VAL A 94 22.33 -24.97 27.96
CA VAL A 94 23.38 -25.75 27.27
C VAL A 94 23.40 -25.47 25.77
N LEU A 95 22.22 -25.31 25.17
CA LEU A 95 22.09 -24.91 23.77
C LEU A 95 22.60 -23.49 23.56
N VAL A 96 22.25 -22.54 24.42
CA VAL A 96 22.74 -21.16 24.37
C VAL A 96 24.27 -21.14 24.38
N GLU A 97 24.91 -21.87 25.32
CA GLU A 97 26.39 -22.00 25.37
C GLU A 97 26.97 -22.54 24.05
N LYS A 98 26.33 -23.56 23.46
CA LYS A 98 26.80 -24.20 22.22
C LYS A 98 26.62 -23.30 21.00
N VAL A 99 25.42 -22.76 20.81
CA VAL A 99 25.08 -21.87 19.70
C VAL A 99 25.97 -20.62 19.72
N THR A 100 26.16 -20.01 20.90
CA THR A 100 27.05 -18.85 21.08
C THR A 100 28.49 -19.18 20.68
N SER A 101 28.95 -20.43 20.90
CA SER A 101 30.28 -20.86 20.47
C SER A 101 30.40 -21.18 18.97
N ASP A 102 29.30 -21.59 18.33
CA ASP A 102 29.29 -22.01 16.92
C ASP A 102 29.06 -20.82 15.97
N ILE A 103 28.19 -19.88 16.30
CA ILE A 103 27.82 -18.74 15.43
C ILE A 103 29.04 -17.97 14.89
N PRO A 104 30.05 -17.59 15.69
CA PRO A 104 31.20 -16.84 15.18
C PRO A 104 31.99 -17.59 14.10
N LEU A 105 31.97 -18.92 14.13
CA LEU A 105 32.65 -19.78 13.14
C LEU A 105 31.87 -19.87 11.82
N LEU A 106 30.58 -19.51 11.83
CA LEU A 106 29.67 -19.60 10.70
C LEU A 106 29.53 -18.29 9.92
N LEU A 107 30.02 -17.16 10.45
CA LEU A 107 29.85 -15.84 9.83
C LEU A 107 30.41 -15.73 8.40
N SER A 108 31.39 -16.58 8.04
CA SER A 108 31.98 -16.64 6.70
C SER A 108 31.19 -17.51 5.70
N ASP A 109 30.30 -18.39 6.17
CA ASP A 109 29.53 -19.31 5.34
C ASP A 109 28.04 -18.94 5.37
N ASP A 110 27.58 -18.29 4.31
CA ASP A 110 26.19 -17.84 4.14
C ASP A 110 25.17 -18.97 4.32
N TYR A 111 25.47 -20.18 3.82
CA TYR A 111 24.53 -21.30 3.86
C TYR A 111 24.42 -21.86 5.28
N CYS A 112 25.56 -22.18 5.91
CA CYS A 112 25.56 -22.73 7.26
C CYS A 112 25.02 -21.71 8.27
N PHE A 113 25.28 -20.41 8.06
CA PHE A 113 24.72 -19.34 8.87
C PHE A 113 23.18 -19.25 8.75
N SER A 114 22.64 -19.28 7.52
CA SER A 114 21.17 -19.31 7.35
C SER A 114 20.54 -20.53 8.01
N HIS A 115 21.17 -21.70 7.83
CA HIS A 115 20.68 -22.97 8.33
C HIS A 115 20.62 -23.01 9.87
N ILE A 116 21.66 -22.49 10.57
CA ILE A 116 21.60 -22.42 12.04
C ILE A 116 20.52 -21.46 12.53
N ILE A 117 20.29 -20.32 11.84
CA ILE A 117 19.20 -19.39 12.18
C ILE A 117 17.85 -20.11 12.02
N ASP A 118 17.65 -20.84 10.93
CA ASP A 118 16.39 -21.56 10.66
C ASP A 118 16.12 -22.62 11.72
N GLU A 119 17.09 -23.49 12.01
CA GLU A 119 16.97 -24.53 13.03
C GLU A 119 16.76 -23.95 14.44
N LEU A 120 17.42 -22.83 14.75
CA LEU A 120 17.23 -22.12 16.01
C LEU A 120 15.79 -21.58 16.12
N LEU A 121 15.30 -20.86 15.11
CA LEU A 121 13.95 -20.30 15.12
C LEU A 121 12.88 -21.40 15.14
N LEU A 122 13.11 -22.53 14.48
CA LEU A 122 12.25 -23.71 14.55
C LEU A 122 12.20 -24.28 15.97
N PHE A 123 13.34 -24.45 16.62
CA PHE A 123 13.42 -24.92 18.00
C PHE A 123 12.75 -23.95 18.98
N GLU A 124 12.96 -22.64 18.83
CA GLU A 124 12.31 -21.61 19.65
C GLU A 124 10.79 -21.65 19.49
N ASN A 125 10.27 -21.84 18.28
CA ASN A 125 8.84 -22.02 18.06
C ASN A 125 8.32 -23.33 18.70
N GLU A 126 9.08 -24.43 18.68
CA GLU A 126 8.71 -25.66 19.40
C GLU A 126 8.62 -25.39 20.91
N LEU A 127 9.61 -24.71 21.50
CA LEU A 127 9.64 -24.39 22.93
C LEU A 127 8.39 -23.65 23.40
N HIS A 128 8.05 -22.56 22.74
CA HIS A 128 6.94 -21.70 23.15
C HIS A 128 5.57 -22.33 22.86
N ASN A 129 5.38 -22.92 21.66
CA ASN A 129 4.06 -23.39 21.25
C ASN A 129 3.70 -24.77 21.83
N LYS A 130 4.69 -25.67 21.99
CA LYS A 130 4.45 -27.05 22.44
C LYS A 130 4.65 -27.23 23.94
N TYR A 131 5.65 -26.55 24.50
CA TYR A 131 6.01 -26.71 25.91
C TYR A 131 5.60 -25.52 26.78
N TYR A 132 4.98 -24.48 26.20
CA TYR A 132 4.56 -23.26 26.90
C TYR A 132 5.71 -22.64 27.69
N TYR A 133 6.92 -22.70 27.12
CA TYR A 133 8.11 -22.12 27.73
C TYR A 133 7.97 -20.59 27.78
N PRO A 134 8.12 -19.94 28.95
CA PRO A 134 7.99 -18.49 29.09
C PRO A 134 9.08 -17.71 28.34
N ILE A 135 8.72 -16.54 27.80
CA ILE A 135 9.59 -15.69 26.96
C ILE A 135 10.68 -15.01 27.80
N GLU A 136 10.45 -14.82 29.10
CA GLU A 136 11.38 -14.15 30.02
C GLU A 136 12.58 -15.03 30.41
N LEU A 137 12.51 -16.32 30.08
CA LEU A 137 13.55 -17.29 30.42
C LEU A 137 14.63 -17.34 29.33
N PRO A 138 15.83 -17.89 29.65
CA PRO A 138 16.92 -18.00 28.68
C PRO A 138 16.47 -18.68 27.39
N SER A 139 16.86 -18.11 26.26
CA SER A 139 16.50 -18.54 24.92
C SER A 139 17.75 -18.53 24.02
N CYS A 140 17.78 -19.40 23.00
CA CYS A 140 18.86 -19.41 22.00
C CYS A 140 18.89 -18.11 21.19
N ILE A 141 17.80 -17.34 21.18
CA ILE A 141 17.74 -16.00 20.58
C ILE A 141 18.84 -15.08 21.12
N ALA A 142 19.21 -15.21 22.39
CA ALA A 142 20.27 -14.40 22.99
C ALA A 142 21.63 -14.55 22.27
N ALA A 143 21.86 -15.69 21.61
CA ALA A 143 23.08 -15.90 20.82
C ALA A 143 23.06 -15.17 19.46
N LEU A 144 21.87 -14.73 19.00
CA LEU A 144 21.69 -13.91 17.80
C LEU A 144 21.80 -12.41 18.08
N GLU A 145 21.61 -11.99 19.33
CA GLU A 145 21.59 -10.59 19.76
C GLU A 145 23.01 -10.03 20.00
N ASP A 146 23.86 -10.17 18.98
CA ASP A 146 25.18 -9.56 18.88
C ASP A 146 25.26 -8.75 17.59
N ASP A 147 25.87 -7.57 17.64
CA ASP A 147 25.91 -6.63 16.51
C ASP A 147 26.49 -7.28 15.23
N SER A 148 27.56 -8.08 15.36
CA SER A 148 28.19 -8.73 14.20
C SER A 148 27.30 -9.80 13.56
N VAL A 149 26.49 -10.47 14.37
CA VAL A 149 25.56 -11.52 13.95
C VAL A 149 24.33 -10.90 13.30
N ILE A 150 23.77 -9.84 13.90
CA ILE A 150 22.64 -9.09 13.35
C ILE A 150 23.01 -8.44 12.02
N ASP A 151 24.16 -7.78 11.93
CA ASP A 151 24.64 -7.17 10.68
C ASP A 151 24.76 -8.22 9.57
N LYS A 152 25.33 -9.39 9.89
CA LYS A 152 25.44 -10.50 8.95
C LYS A 152 24.05 -10.99 8.52
N TRP A 153 23.14 -11.20 9.45
CA TRP A 153 21.79 -11.70 9.16
C TRP A 153 21.01 -10.70 8.29
N ILE A 154 21.02 -9.42 8.63
CA ILE A 154 20.39 -8.36 7.83
C ILE A 154 20.95 -8.33 6.41
N SER A 155 22.28 -8.42 6.25
CA SER A 155 22.92 -8.42 4.93
C SER A 155 22.48 -9.60 4.06
N LEU A 156 22.34 -10.77 4.67
CA LEU A 156 21.91 -12.00 4.01
C LEU A 156 20.43 -11.92 3.61
N GLU A 157 19.56 -11.47 4.52
CA GLU A 157 18.12 -11.31 4.28
C GLU A 157 17.85 -10.29 3.18
N TRP A 158 18.57 -9.15 3.19
CA TRP A 158 18.44 -8.15 2.15
C TRP A 158 18.86 -8.71 0.78
N LYS A 159 19.99 -9.41 0.70
CA LYS A 159 20.47 -10.03 -0.53
C LYS A 159 19.47 -11.05 -1.07
N ASN A 160 19.03 -11.98 -0.22
CA ASN A 160 18.07 -13.03 -0.58
C ASN A 160 16.72 -12.44 -0.97
N GLY A 161 16.24 -11.43 -0.22
CA GLY A 161 15.01 -10.70 -0.50
C GLY A 161 15.04 -9.99 -1.85
N LYS A 162 16.14 -9.30 -2.15
CA LYS A 162 16.35 -8.61 -3.44
C LYS A 162 16.40 -9.59 -4.61
N GLU A 163 17.13 -10.70 -4.47
CA GLU A 163 17.17 -11.76 -5.48
C GLU A 163 15.77 -12.34 -5.71
N LYS A 164 15.02 -12.59 -4.62
CA LYS A 164 13.66 -13.14 -4.70
C LYS A 164 12.65 -12.18 -5.33
N ILE A 165 12.74 -10.88 -5.05
CA ILE A 165 11.92 -9.85 -5.74
C ILE A 165 12.15 -9.92 -7.26
N ASN A 166 13.41 -9.99 -7.69
CA ASN A 166 13.75 -10.07 -9.11
C ASN A 166 13.24 -11.36 -9.75
N GLU A 167 13.35 -12.50 -9.06
CA GLU A 167 12.82 -13.79 -9.50
C GLU A 167 11.29 -13.73 -9.67
N ILE A 168 10.58 -13.19 -8.67
CA ILE A 168 9.12 -13.08 -8.69
C ILE A 168 8.64 -12.18 -9.83
N ILE A 169 9.26 -11.01 -9.99
CA ILE A 169 8.89 -10.03 -11.03
C ILE A 169 9.18 -10.57 -12.45
N SER A 170 10.24 -11.36 -12.60
CA SER A 170 10.64 -11.92 -13.90
C SER A 170 9.83 -13.17 -14.28
N SER A 171 8.97 -13.68 -13.40
CA SER A 171 8.13 -14.83 -13.68
C SER A 171 7.13 -14.55 -14.81
N ALA A 172 6.90 -15.54 -15.68
CA ALA A 172 5.92 -15.44 -16.76
C ALA A 172 4.47 -15.28 -16.26
N THR A 173 4.19 -15.64 -15.01
CA THR A 173 2.88 -15.48 -14.37
C THR A 173 2.80 -14.26 -13.47
N ALA A 174 3.90 -13.50 -13.30
CA ALA A 174 4.04 -12.41 -12.34
C ALA A 174 2.83 -11.46 -12.34
N TRP A 175 2.41 -11.03 -13.53
CA TRP A 175 1.36 -10.01 -13.71
C TRP A 175 -0.03 -10.59 -13.92
N ARG A 176 -0.20 -11.91 -13.81
CA ARG A 176 -1.53 -12.52 -13.92
C ARG A 176 -2.27 -12.35 -12.58
N PRO A 177 -3.58 -12.04 -12.59
CA PRO A 177 -4.36 -12.02 -11.37
C PRO A 177 -4.44 -13.42 -10.78
N LYS A 178 -4.19 -13.52 -9.47
CA LYS A 178 -4.07 -14.79 -8.74
C LYS A 178 -5.37 -15.60 -8.72
N TYR A 179 -6.53 -14.92 -8.73
CA TYR A 179 -7.86 -15.53 -8.50
C TYR A 179 -8.79 -15.50 -9.73
N LYS A 180 -8.28 -15.74 -10.95
CA LYS A 180 -9.13 -15.73 -12.16
C LYS A 180 -10.33 -16.68 -12.08
N ASP A 181 -10.18 -17.81 -11.40
CA ASP A 181 -11.18 -18.89 -11.40
C ASP A 181 -12.16 -18.83 -10.21
N VAL A 182 -11.92 -17.98 -9.22
CA VAL A 182 -12.77 -17.82 -8.01
C VAL A 182 -13.62 -16.54 -8.08
N ALA A 183 -13.30 -15.64 -9.01
CA ALA A 183 -13.91 -14.32 -9.16
C ALA A 183 -15.31 -14.32 -9.82
N GLN A 184 -15.88 -15.46 -10.19
CA GLN A 184 -17.24 -15.52 -10.74
C GLN A 184 -18.33 -15.36 -9.67
N ASP A 185 -18.04 -15.65 -8.40
CA ASP A 185 -19.06 -15.70 -7.34
C ASP A 185 -18.92 -14.59 -6.27
N CYS A 186 -17.89 -13.75 -6.34
CA CYS A 186 -17.64 -12.68 -5.37
C CYS A 186 -17.53 -11.31 -6.06
N ASP A 187 -18.39 -10.36 -5.65
CA ASP A 187 -18.50 -8.97 -6.15
C ASP A 187 -17.20 -8.13 -5.97
N THR A 188 -16.22 -8.67 -5.24
CA THR A 188 -14.86 -8.13 -5.10
C THR A 188 -13.84 -9.08 -5.71
N SER A 189 -13.79 -9.15 -7.04
CA SER A 189 -12.67 -9.78 -7.72
C SER A 189 -11.37 -9.07 -7.33
N LEU A 190 -10.49 -9.77 -6.61
CA LEU A 190 -9.17 -9.23 -6.24
C LEU A 190 -8.32 -9.18 -7.52
N LYS A 191 -8.21 -8.00 -8.13
CA LYS A 191 -7.53 -7.80 -9.43
C LYS A 191 -6.02 -7.52 -9.30
N PHE A 192 -5.42 -7.78 -8.15
CA PHE A 192 -3.98 -7.62 -7.97
C PHE A 192 -3.19 -8.85 -8.48
N PRO A 193 -1.95 -8.66 -8.94
CA PRO A 193 -1.17 -9.71 -9.57
C PRO A 193 -0.53 -10.67 -8.56
N GLU A 194 -0.23 -11.89 -9.01
CA GLU A 194 0.44 -12.95 -8.22
C GLU A 194 1.78 -12.46 -7.63
N ALA A 195 2.55 -11.68 -8.39
CA ALA A 195 3.83 -11.14 -7.94
C ALA A 195 3.71 -10.29 -6.68
N THR A 196 2.69 -9.42 -6.60
CA THR A 196 2.48 -8.55 -5.43
C THR A 196 2.22 -9.38 -4.18
N GLU A 197 1.40 -10.42 -4.29
CA GLU A 197 1.10 -11.32 -3.18
C GLU A 197 2.35 -12.09 -2.71
N ASN A 198 3.12 -12.65 -3.64
CA ASN A 198 4.29 -13.44 -3.31
C ASN A 198 5.35 -12.58 -2.60
N ILE A 199 5.50 -11.32 -3.02
CA ILE A 199 6.39 -10.34 -2.36
C ILE A 199 5.86 -9.98 -0.96
N LEU A 200 4.56 -9.73 -0.81
CA LEU A 200 3.95 -9.46 0.50
C LEU A 200 4.11 -10.63 1.46
N THR A 201 3.89 -11.85 0.97
CA THR A 201 4.09 -13.08 1.75
C THR A 201 5.53 -13.21 2.20
N MET A 202 6.50 -12.97 1.32
CA MET A 202 7.91 -12.97 1.66
C MET A 202 8.23 -11.95 2.77
N LEU A 203 7.72 -10.72 2.68
CA LEU A 203 7.92 -9.69 3.70
C LEU A 203 7.26 -10.06 5.04
N ILE A 204 6.10 -10.72 5.03
CA ILE A 204 5.44 -11.22 6.24
C ILE A 204 6.30 -12.31 6.89
N LEU A 205 6.79 -13.28 6.11
CA LEU A 205 7.66 -14.35 6.62
C LEU A 205 8.97 -13.81 7.20
N MET A 206 9.57 -12.79 6.57
CA MET A 206 10.72 -12.08 7.14
C MET A 206 10.39 -11.45 8.50
N LYS A 207 9.22 -10.79 8.60
CA LYS A 207 8.74 -10.19 9.86
C LYS A 207 8.54 -11.22 10.95
N GLU A 208 7.97 -12.37 10.65
CA GLU A 208 7.81 -13.46 11.61
C GLU A 208 9.14 -13.91 12.21
N ARG A 209 10.22 -13.94 11.41
CA ARG A 209 11.56 -14.34 11.89
C ARG A 209 12.16 -13.33 12.85
N TYR A 210 12.29 -12.06 12.46
CA TYR A 210 12.93 -11.07 13.33
C TYR A 210 12.04 -10.62 14.50
N SER A 211 10.72 -10.84 14.45
CA SER A 211 9.82 -10.58 15.59
C SER A 211 10.09 -11.46 16.82
N LYS A 212 10.93 -12.49 16.68
CA LYS A 212 11.38 -13.36 17.78
C LYS A 212 12.54 -12.77 18.58
N LEU A 213 13.17 -11.69 18.08
CA LEU A 213 14.21 -10.97 18.81
C LEU A 213 13.61 -10.25 20.03
N SER A 214 14.40 -10.13 21.09
CA SER A 214 14.00 -9.42 22.31
C SER A 214 14.30 -7.93 22.19
N SER A 215 15.40 -7.58 21.53
CA SER A 215 15.85 -6.21 21.34
C SER A 215 15.01 -5.46 20.30
N THR A 216 14.30 -4.43 20.78
CA THR A 216 13.58 -3.45 19.93
C THR A 216 14.53 -2.78 18.92
N SER A 217 15.78 -2.51 19.32
CA SER A 217 16.77 -1.89 18.43
C SER A 217 17.08 -2.78 17.23
N TYR A 218 17.32 -4.07 17.46
CA TYR A 218 17.59 -5.02 16.37
C TYR A 218 16.37 -5.24 15.49
N MET A 219 15.17 -5.40 16.07
CA MET A 219 13.92 -5.45 15.30
C MET A 219 13.77 -4.23 14.37
N MET A 220 14.07 -3.03 14.87
CA MET A 220 14.00 -1.81 14.06
C MET A 220 14.99 -1.82 12.89
N GLN A 221 16.19 -2.39 13.06
CA GLN A 221 17.15 -2.53 11.96
C GLN A 221 16.61 -3.43 10.83
N PHE A 222 15.92 -4.53 11.18
CA PHE A 222 15.24 -5.37 10.18
C PHE A 222 14.06 -4.65 9.51
N VAL A 223 13.28 -3.86 10.25
CA VAL A 223 12.20 -3.05 9.65
C VAL A 223 12.78 -2.05 8.63
N ARG A 224 13.90 -1.39 8.94
CA ARG A 224 14.60 -0.51 7.99
C ARG A 224 15.12 -1.27 6.77
N MET A 225 15.59 -2.50 6.95
CA MET A 225 15.96 -3.38 5.83
C MET A 225 14.74 -3.70 4.94
N GLN A 226 13.58 -3.99 5.53
CA GLN A 226 12.34 -4.20 4.76
C GLN A 226 11.90 -2.95 4.00
N LEU A 227 12.04 -1.77 4.59
CA LEU A 227 11.81 -0.50 3.87
C LEU A 227 12.76 -0.37 2.68
N SER A 228 14.04 -0.71 2.83
CA SER A 228 15.00 -0.73 1.73
C SER A 228 14.62 -1.73 0.62
N LEU A 229 14.06 -2.90 0.97
CA LEU A 229 13.51 -3.82 -0.04
C LEU A 229 12.28 -3.26 -0.77
N LEU A 230 11.43 -2.50 -0.06
CA LEU A 230 10.31 -1.79 -0.69
C LEU A 230 10.80 -0.67 -1.62
N ASP A 231 11.89 0.03 -1.29
CA ASP A 231 12.53 0.99 -2.20
C ASP A 231 13.05 0.32 -3.49
N GLU A 232 13.68 -0.86 -3.36
CA GLU A 232 14.12 -1.66 -4.52
C GLU A 232 12.92 -2.11 -5.37
N LEU A 233 11.83 -2.54 -4.73
CA LEU A 233 10.59 -2.89 -5.43
C LEU A 233 9.98 -1.67 -6.14
N TYR A 234 9.97 -0.51 -5.51
CA TYR A 234 9.54 0.75 -6.11
C TYR A 234 10.35 1.06 -7.38
N ALA A 235 11.68 0.96 -7.31
CA ALA A 235 12.55 1.17 -8.46
C ALA A 235 12.22 0.21 -9.62
N ARG A 236 11.92 -1.06 -9.31
CA ARG A 236 11.47 -2.04 -10.32
C ARG A 236 10.14 -1.68 -10.96
N PHE A 237 9.14 -1.21 -10.19
CA PHE A 237 7.90 -0.73 -10.79
C PHE A 237 8.11 0.49 -11.69
N VAL A 238 8.97 1.43 -11.31
CA VAL A 238 9.34 2.58 -12.15
C VAL A 238 9.98 2.11 -13.47
N GLU A 239 10.85 1.11 -13.42
CA GLU A 239 11.48 0.54 -14.61
C GLU A 239 10.45 -0.11 -15.56
N LEU A 240 9.57 -0.94 -15.02
CA LEU A 240 8.51 -1.62 -15.78
C LEU A 240 7.56 -0.63 -16.45
N THR A 241 7.20 0.46 -15.77
CA THR A 241 6.28 1.47 -16.30
C THR A 241 6.89 2.35 -17.38
N LYS A 242 8.22 2.53 -17.37
CA LYS A 242 8.97 3.27 -18.40
C LYS A 242 9.22 2.44 -19.65
N ASN A 243 9.59 1.18 -19.48
CA ASN A 243 10.04 0.29 -20.56
C ASN A 243 8.93 -0.56 -21.18
N GLY A 244 7.71 -0.55 -20.62
CA GLY A 244 6.57 -1.31 -21.15
C GLY A 244 6.20 -0.96 -22.59
N PRO A 245 5.56 -1.89 -23.33
CA PRO A 245 5.18 -1.68 -24.72
C PRO A 245 4.31 -0.42 -24.88
N LYS A 246 4.73 0.47 -25.79
CA LYS A 246 4.10 1.79 -26.01
C LYS A 246 2.75 1.71 -26.75
N GLN A 247 2.34 0.52 -27.17
CA GLN A 247 1.19 0.33 -28.05
C GLN A 247 -0.02 -0.05 -27.21
N LEU A 248 -0.79 0.98 -26.79
CA LEU A 248 -1.93 0.89 -25.86
C LEU A 248 -1.56 0.15 -24.57
N LEU A 249 -1.38 0.91 -23.49
CA LEU A 249 -1.03 0.39 -22.16
C LEU A 249 -1.79 -0.89 -21.87
N ASP A 250 -1.04 -1.98 -21.83
CA ASP A 250 -1.57 -3.33 -21.95
C ASP A 250 -2.26 -3.79 -20.66
N GLN A 251 -2.74 -5.02 -20.72
CA GLN A 251 -3.32 -5.70 -19.56
C GLN A 251 -2.31 -5.77 -18.40
N ASP A 252 -1.03 -5.99 -18.67
CA ASP A 252 0.01 -6.07 -17.65
C ASP A 252 0.21 -4.71 -16.96
N TYR A 253 0.16 -3.59 -17.69
CA TYR A 253 0.18 -2.25 -17.11
C TYR A 253 -0.94 -2.03 -16.09
N SER A 254 -2.15 -2.50 -16.43
CA SER A 254 -3.32 -2.41 -15.54
C SER A 254 -3.12 -3.25 -14.27
N TYR A 255 -2.55 -4.46 -14.39
CA TYR A 255 -2.27 -5.30 -13.23
C TYR A 255 -1.12 -4.79 -12.37
N ILE A 256 -0.06 -4.22 -12.96
CA ILE A 256 1.01 -3.56 -12.20
C ILE A 256 0.41 -2.41 -11.38
N LEU A 257 -0.46 -1.61 -11.99
CA LEU A 257 -1.15 -0.50 -11.33
C LEU A 257 -2.01 -1.00 -10.15
N ASN A 258 -2.76 -2.10 -10.33
CA ASN A 258 -3.49 -2.76 -9.24
C ASN A 258 -2.56 -3.29 -8.15
N GLY A 259 -1.40 -3.84 -8.50
CA GLY A 259 -0.39 -4.33 -7.56
C GLY A 259 0.17 -3.22 -6.69
N VAL A 260 0.48 -2.06 -7.28
CA VAL A 260 0.91 -0.87 -6.54
C VAL A 260 -0.18 -0.39 -5.57
N ASN A 261 -1.44 -0.30 -6.04
CA ASN A 261 -2.56 0.09 -5.18
C ASN A 261 -2.81 -0.89 -4.02
N HIS A 262 -2.70 -2.20 -4.30
CA HIS A 262 -2.84 -3.21 -3.27
C HIS A 262 -1.73 -3.12 -2.22
N LEU A 263 -0.47 -2.95 -2.66
CA LEU A 263 0.68 -2.76 -1.78
C LEU A 263 0.48 -1.54 -0.86
N ILE A 264 0.04 -0.39 -1.40
CA ILE A 264 -0.30 0.80 -0.61
C ILE A 264 -1.36 0.46 0.45
N GLY A 265 -2.41 -0.27 0.07
CA GLY A 265 -3.47 -0.69 0.99
C GLY A 265 -2.97 -1.59 2.12
N VAL A 266 -2.06 -2.52 1.83
CA VAL A 266 -1.46 -3.41 2.84
C VAL A 266 -0.50 -2.67 3.75
N LEU A 267 0.35 -1.79 3.20
CA LEU A 267 1.27 -0.98 4.01
C LEU A 267 0.52 -0.04 4.96
N LYS A 268 -0.61 0.55 4.53
CA LYS A 268 -1.50 1.30 5.44
C LYS A 268 -2.00 0.42 6.58
N LYS A 269 -2.47 -0.79 6.29
CA LYS A 269 -2.89 -1.75 7.33
C LYS A 269 -1.75 -2.15 8.27
N TRP A 270 -0.53 -2.28 7.75
CA TRP A 270 0.66 -2.56 8.58
C TRP A 270 1.00 -1.37 9.48
N SER A 271 0.79 -0.15 8.99
CA SER A 271 0.99 1.06 9.77
C SER A 271 0.08 1.12 11.01
N ASP A 272 -1.10 0.50 10.93
CA ASP A 272 -2.06 0.39 12.04
C ASP A 272 -1.80 -0.82 12.96
N GLN A 273 -0.83 -1.68 12.67
CA GLN A 273 -0.53 -2.84 13.53
C GLN A 273 0.26 -2.43 14.76
N TRP A 274 -0.20 -2.91 15.93
CA TRP A 274 0.45 -2.68 17.23
C TRP A 274 1.97 -2.90 17.20
N PHE A 275 2.43 -3.98 16.56
CA PHE A 275 3.85 -4.29 16.42
C PHE A 275 4.67 -3.12 15.85
N PHE A 276 4.23 -2.52 14.74
CA PHE A 276 4.97 -1.43 14.11
C PHE A 276 4.76 -0.10 14.85
N LEU A 277 3.58 0.13 15.42
CA LEU A 277 3.31 1.32 16.24
C LEU A 277 4.18 1.37 17.49
N ASP A 278 4.32 0.25 18.21
CA ASP A 278 5.16 0.13 19.40
C ASP A 278 6.65 0.35 19.08
N LEU A 279 7.14 -0.31 18.02
CA LEU A 279 8.52 -0.13 17.54
C LEU A 279 8.80 1.34 17.17
N TYR A 280 7.86 1.99 16.48
CA TYR A 280 8.00 3.40 16.09
C TYR A 280 8.04 4.33 17.30
N ALA A 281 7.12 4.15 18.24
CA ALA A 281 7.04 4.96 19.44
C ALA A 281 8.32 4.86 20.28
N LYS A 282 8.86 3.64 20.43
CA LYS A 282 10.13 3.40 21.12
C LYS A 282 11.31 4.06 20.41
N GLU A 283 11.37 3.97 19.08
CA GLU A 283 12.42 4.63 18.29
C GLU A 283 12.37 6.16 18.40
N VAL A 284 11.17 6.75 18.34
CA VAL A 284 11.01 8.20 18.45
C VAL A 284 11.41 8.69 19.84
N LYS A 285 11.06 7.96 20.91
CA LYS A 285 11.51 8.27 22.27
C LYS A 285 13.04 8.25 22.38
N LEU A 286 13.69 7.23 21.81
CA LEU A 286 15.16 7.15 21.78
C LEU A 286 15.79 8.32 21.01
N ARG A 287 15.20 8.73 19.88
CA ARG A 287 15.69 9.87 19.09
C ARG A 287 15.49 11.24 19.78
N LYS A 288 14.41 11.38 20.56
CA LYS A 288 14.11 12.61 21.33
C LYS A 288 15.02 12.78 22.56
N GLY A 289 15.84 11.79 22.91
CA GLY A 289 16.85 11.93 23.96
C GLY A 289 16.33 11.78 25.39
N ASP A 290 15.13 11.20 25.58
CA ASP A 290 14.61 10.83 26.89
C ASP A 290 15.31 9.56 27.42
N VAL A 291 16.62 9.65 27.66
CA VAL A 291 17.47 8.55 28.17
C VAL A 291 17.41 8.46 29.71
N LYS A 292 16.50 9.19 30.37
CA LYS A 292 16.32 9.13 31.84
C LYS A 292 15.07 8.35 32.24
N SER A 293 15.06 7.04 31.98
CA SER A 293 14.32 6.01 32.76
C SER A 293 14.31 4.67 32.01
N LEU A 294 15.46 3.99 31.95
CA LEU A 294 15.51 2.59 31.49
C LEU A 294 16.06 1.63 32.55
N GLU A 295 16.19 2.09 33.78
CA GLU A 295 16.49 1.23 34.94
C GLU A 295 15.40 1.52 35.98
N ASP A 296 14.64 0.49 36.31
CA ASP A 296 13.49 0.44 37.23
C ASP A 296 12.16 1.02 36.73
N ASP A 297 11.32 0.15 36.16
CA ASP A 297 9.94 0.06 36.66
C ASP A 297 9.26 -1.26 36.24
N SER A 298 9.12 -2.14 37.21
CA SER A 298 8.37 -3.40 37.16
C SER A 298 6.85 -3.18 37.30
N ASN A 299 6.27 -2.23 36.56
CA ASN A 299 4.84 -1.93 36.58
C ASN A 299 4.30 -1.65 35.17
N GLU A 300 3.93 -2.72 34.46
CA GLU A 300 3.37 -2.72 33.10
C GLU A 300 1.93 -2.16 32.96
N SER A 301 1.37 -1.43 33.94
CA SER A 301 -0.06 -1.06 33.89
C SER A 301 -0.46 0.39 34.15
N GLU A 302 0.45 1.32 34.45
CA GLU A 302 0.02 2.70 34.78
C GLU A 302 0.66 3.87 33.99
N VAL A 303 1.59 3.63 33.05
CA VAL A 303 2.33 4.73 32.38
C VAL A 303 1.69 5.24 31.07
N LEU A 304 0.56 4.67 30.61
CA LEU A 304 -0.07 5.05 29.33
C LEU A 304 -1.01 6.28 29.37
N LYS A 305 -0.99 7.12 30.42
CA LYS A 305 -1.95 8.24 30.52
C LYS A 305 -1.40 9.65 30.48
N GLU A 306 -0.08 9.85 30.52
CA GLU A 306 0.45 11.22 30.55
C GLU A 306 1.67 11.33 29.63
N ASN A 307 1.41 11.45 28.32
CA ASN A 307 2.17 12.24 27.34
C ASN A 307 1.56 12.02 25.95
N ASN A 308 0.43 12.70 25.70
CA ASN A 308 -0.20 12.83 24.39
C ASN A 308 0.56 13.84 23.49
N ASP A 309 1.88 13.74 23.42
CA ASP A 309 2.57 14.21 22.22
C ASP A 309 2.38 13.09 21.20
N ALA A 310 1.26 13.17 20.47
CA ALA A 310 0.98 12.27 19.36
C ALA A 310 2.24 12.23 18.49
N VAL A 311 2.89 11.07 18.46
CA VAL A 311 3.95 10.83 17.49
C VAL A 311 3.23 10.86 16.15
N GLU A 312 3.23 12.01 15.47
CA GLU A 312 2.56 12.18 14.19
C GLU A 312 3.27 11.32 13.16
N GLY A 313 2.55 10.33 12.64
CA GLY A 313 2.96 9.50 11.51
C GLY A 313 3.26 8.04 11.86
N THR A 314 3.70 7.32 10.84
CA THR A 314 3.98 5.88 10.87
C THR A 314 5.31 5.57 10.18
N ILE A 315 5.90 4.42 10.49
CA ILE A 315 7.18 3.98 9.87
C ILE A 315 7.06 3.89 8.34
N PHE A 316 5.86 3.64 7.82
CA PHE A 316 5.64 3.41 6.38
C PHE A 316 5.18 4.67 5.62
N ASP A 317 4.95 5.81 6.28
CA ASP A 317 4.38 6.99 5.62
C ASP A 317 5.23 7.48 4.44
N GLY A 318 6.56 7.48 4.59
CA GLY A 318 7.48 7.89 3.53
C GLY A 318 7.36 7.01 2.29
N ILE A 319 7.40 5.68 2.46
CA ILE A 319 7.32 4.73 1.35
C ILE A 319 5.92 4.70 0.74
N ILE A 320 4.86 4.79 1.56
CA ILE A 320 3.48 4.94 1.10
C ILE A 320 3.35 6.19 0.23
N GLY A 321 3.95 7.32 0.63
CA GLY A 321 3.97 8.55 -0.15
C GLY A 321 4.58 8.35 -1.54
N LEU A 322 5.75 7.72 -1.63
CA LEU A 322 6.41 7.40 -2.90
C LEU A 322 5.53 6.55 -3.82
N TYR A 323 4.92 5.49 -3.28
CA TYR A 323 4.03 4.64 -4.05
C TYR A 323 2.75 5.34 -4.51
N ASN A 324 2.17 6.25 -3.71
CA ASN A 324 1.01 7.05 -4.16
C ASN A 324 1.38 7.97 -5.33
N ILE A 325 2.56 8.61 -5.28
CA ILE A 325 3.05 9.43 -6.40
C ILE A 325 3.18 8.59 -7.66
N LEU A 326 3.80 7.41 -7.57
CA LEU A 326 3.92 6.49 -8.71
C LEU A 326 2.56 6.04 -9.24
N LEU A 327 1.62 5.69 -8.35
CA LEU A 327 0.26 5.30 -8.73
C LEU A 327 -0.43 6.40 -9.53
N ASP A 328 -0.34 7.64 -9.04
CA ASP A 328 -0.92 8.79 -9.72
C ASP A 328 -0.21 9.03 -11.06
N GLU A 329 1.12 9.02 -11.14
CA GLU A 329 1.87 9.15 -12.40
C GLU A 329 1.47 8.09 -13.44
N MET A 330 1.29 6.84 -13.00
CA MET A 330 0.83 5.76 -13.87
C MET A 330 -0.58 6.01 -14.39
N LEU A 331 -1.48 6.43 -13.50
CA LEU A 331 -2.86 6.75 -13.86
C LEU A 331 -2.96 7.96 -14.79
N ASN A 332 -2.12 8.98 -14.56
CA ASN A 332 -1.94 10.13 -15.46
C ASN A 332 -1.56 9.67 -16.86
N LYS A 333 -0.52 8.84 -16.98
CA LYS A 333 -0.04 8.31 -18.26
C LYS A 333 -1.11 7.51 -18.97
N LEU A 334 -1.88 6.71 -18.23
CA LEU A 334 -3.03 5.96 -18.75
C LEU A 334 -4.10 6.88 -19.36
N GLY A 335 -4.55 7.86 -18.59
CA GLY A 335 -5.52 8.86 -19.04
C GLY A 335 -5.06 9.57 -20.31
N LEU A 336 -3.80 10.02 -20.34
CA LEU A 336 -3.23 10.73 -21.50
C LEU A 336 -3.24 9.89 -22.78
N VAL A 337 -2.83 8.62 -22.72
CA VAL A 337 -2.81 7.73 -23.91
C VAL A 337 -4.23 7.50 -24.44
N VAL A 338 -5.18 7.24 -23.54
CA VAL A 338 -6.59 7.04 -23.91
C VAL A 338 -7.18 8.32 -24.50
N MET A 339 -6.90 9.46 -23.87
CA MET A 339 -7.41 10.74 -24.32
C MET A 339 -6.84 11.14 -25.68
N GLN A 340 -5.60 10.79 -26.02
CA GLN A 340 -5.05 11.03 -27.36
C GLN A 340 -5.87 10.32 -28.47
N ILE A 341 -6.34 9.11 -28.20
CA ILE A 341 -7.19 8.34 -29.13
C ILE A 341 -8.56 8.99 -29.27
N ILE A 342 -9.17 9.36 -28.14
CA ILE A 342 -10.46 10.04 -28.13
C ILE A 342 -10.37 11.38 -28.87
N LYS A 343 -9.33 12.19 -28.61
CA LYS A 343 -9.07 13.46 -29.33
C LYS A 343 -8.93 13.25 -30.82
N LYS A 344 -8.21 12.20 -31.25
CA LYS A 344 -8.06 11.86 -32.68
C LYS A 344 -9.43 11.57 -33.32
N ASN A 345 -10.26 10.76 -32.66
CA ASN A 345 -11.57 10.37 -33.15
C ASN A 345 -12.64 11.48 -32.99
N ALA A 346 -12.42 12.45 -32.11
CA ALA A 346 -13.29 13.60 -31.91
C ALA A 346 -13.12 14.69 -32.99
N LYS A 347 -12.01 14.70 -33.74
CA LYS A 347 -11.72 15.74 -34.75
C LYS A 347 -12.85 15.96 -35.78
N PRO A 348 -13.49 14.93 -36.37
CA PRO A 348 -14.60 15.11 -37.30
C PRO A 348 -15.81 15.77 -36.62
N TYR A 349 -16.10 15.39 -35.37
CA TYR A 349 -17.18 15.96 -34.57
C TYR A 349 -16.95 17.43 -34.24
N CYS A 350 -15.73 17.78 -33.83
CA CYS A 350 -15.34 19.16 -33.52
C CYS A 350 -15.40 20.08 -34.76
N LYS A 351 -15.25 19.53 -35.97
CA LYS A 351 -15.30 20.30 -37.24
C LYS A 351 -16.64 20.21 -37.97
N GLN A 352 -17.67 19.69 -37.31
CA GLN A 352 -19.00 19.59 -37.89
C GLN A 352 -19.56 20.98 -38.22
N LYS A 353 -20.36 21.07 -39.28
CA LYS A 353 -20.93 22.35 -39.74
C LYS A 353 -22.16 22.74 -38.91
N TRP A 354 -21.94 23.09 -37.65
CA TRP A 354 -22.97 23.43 -36.66
C TRP A 354 -23.89 24.58 -37.10
N LEU A 355 -23.32 25.63 -37.71
CA LEU A 355 -24.08 26.78 -38.23
C LEU A 355 -25.00 26.44 -39.41
N SER A 356 -24.67 25.41 -40.19
CA SER A 356 -25.42 25.05 -41.41
C SER A 356 -26.37 23.86 -41.20
N MET A 357 -26.66 23.49 -39.95
CA MET A 357 -27.58 22.39 -39.67
C MET A 357 -29.00 22.73 -40.10
N GLN A 358 -29.59 21.84 -40.90
CA GLN A 358 -30.95 21.99 -41.39
C GLN A 358 -31.97 21.47 -40.38
N SER A 359 -33.14 22.10 -40.35
CA SER A 359 -34.26 21.62 -39.55
C SER A 359 -34.77 20.29 -40.12
N ILE A 360 -34.67 19.23 -39.33
CA ILE A 360 -35.24 17.93 -39.66
C ILE A 360 -36.75 18.02 -39.37
N ARG A 361 -37.55 18.32 -40.39
CA ARG A 361 -39.02 18.40 -40.25
C ARG A 361 -39.58 17.02 -39.91
N GLY A 362 -40.13 16.85 -38.70
CA GLY A 362 -40.95 15.69 -38.33
C GLY A 362 -40.21 14.42 -37.93
N SER A 363 -38.90 14.48 -37.67
CA SER A 363 -38.13 13.31 -37.17
C SER A 363 -37.55 13.59 -35.78
N THR A 364 -37.51 12.56 -34.93
CA THR A 364 -36.75 12.58 -33.67
C THR A 364 -35.27 12.80 -33.97
N LEU A 365 -34.60 13.66 -33.18
CA LEU A 365 -33.15 13.86 -33.28
C LEU A 365 -32.42 12.51 -33.18
N GLN A 366 -31.37 12.34 -33.98
CA GLN A 366 -30.51 11.15 -33.99
C GLN A 366 -29.07 11.58 -33.69
N LEU A 367 -28.24 10.63 -33.28
CA LEU A 367 -26.84 10.89 -32.99
C LEU A 367 -26.11 11.40 -34.25
N SER A 368 -25.32 12.47 -34.11
CA SER A 368 -24.44 12.97 -35.18
C SER A 368 -23.48 11.88 -35.65
N PRO A 369 -23.44 11.51 -36.96
CA PRO A 369 -22.55 10.47 -37.46
C PRO A 369 -21.06 10.74 -37.19
N SER A 370 -20.67 12.00 -37.20
CA SER A 370 -19.32 12.49 -36.87
C SER A 370 -18.90 12.26 -35.41
N ALA A 371 -19.85 12.05 -34.49
CA ALA A 371 -19.59 11.77 -33.08
C ALA A 371 -19.36 10.27 -32.80
N CYS A 372 -19.79 9.38 -33.70
CA CYS A 372 -19.84 7.94 -33.46
C CYS A 372 -18.47 7.37 -33.08
N ASP A 373 -17.42 7.66 -33.85
CA ASP A 373 -16.07 7.12 -33.61
C ASP A 373 -15.48 7.55 -32.26
N MET A 374 -15.83 8.74 -31.80
CA MET A 374 -15.44 9.25 -30.48
C MET A 374 -16.21 8.54 -29.37
N LEU A 375 -17.53 8.40 -29.50
CA LEU A 375 -18.35 7.75 -28.48
C LEU A 375 -18.04 6.25 -28.35
N VAL A 376 -17.76 5.60 -29.48
CA VAL A 376 -17.29 4.20 -29.50
C VAL A 376 -15.95 4.08 -28.78
N SER A 377 -14.98 4.96 -29.06
CA SER A 377 -13.67 4.89 -28.40
C SER A 377 -13.74 5.16 -26.89
N VAL A 378 -14.62 6.08 -26.45
CA VAL A 378 -14.90 6.30 -25.02
C VAL A 378 -15.47 5.03 -24.38
N ARG A 379 -16.52 4.45 -24.98
CA ARG A 379 -17.19 3.24 -24.45
C ARG A 379 -16.22 2.05 -24.37
N GLU A 380 -15.51 1.77 -25.45
CA GLU A 380 -14.55 0.65 -25.51
C GLU A 380 -13.43 0.81 -24.48
N SER A 381 -12.92 2.04 -24.30
CA SER A 381 -11.91 2.33 -23.28
C SER A 381 -12.44 2.09 -21.86
N LEU A 382 -13.65 2.57 -21.55
CA LEU A 382 -14.26 2.39 -20.24
C LEU A 382 -14.49 0.90 -19.93
N GLN A 383 -15.06 0.14 -20.86
CA GLN A 383 -15.30 -1.29 -20.70
C GLN A 383 -14.00 -2.10 -20.55
N TYR A 384 -12.99 -1.76 -21.35
CA TYR A 384 -11.67 -2.41 -21.28
C TYR A 384 -11.04 -2.21 -19.90
N TYR A 385 -10.94 -0.97 -19.42
CA TYR A 385 -10.29 -0.70 -18.14
C TYR A 385 -11.13 -1.08 -16.93
N GLN A 386 -12.47 -1.11 -17.04
CA GLN A 386 -13.33 -1.68 -15.99
C GLN A 386 -13.04 -3.17 -15.78
N THR A 387 -12.69 -3.89 -16.85
CA THR A 387 -12.34 -5.31 -16.77
C THR A 387 -11.04 -5.51 -15.98
N PHE A 388 -10.01 -4.70 -16.27
CA PHE A 388 -8.66 -4.94 -15.75
C PHE A 388 -8.28 -4.16 -14.50
N LEU A 389 -8.80 -2.95 -14.29
CA LEU A 389 -8.47 -2.12 -13.12
C LEU A 389 -9.32 -2.50 -11.91
N ASP A 390 -8.70 -2.41 -10.73
CA ASP A 390 -9.40 -2.42 -9.45
C ASP A 390 -10.43 -1.29 -9.37
N SER A 391 -11.54 -1.52 -8.68
CA SER A 391 -12.66 -0.57 -8.59
C SER A 391 -12.25 0.81 -8.09
N SER A 392 -11.33 0.89 -7.12
CA SER A 392 -10.85 2.16 -6.57
C SER A 392 -10.04 2.98 -7.59
N ILE A 393 -9.26 2.30 -8.42
CA ILE A 393 -8.47 2.92 -9.48
C ILE A 393 -9.37 3.29 -10.65
N PHE A 394 -10.24 2.37 -11.07
CA PHE A 394 -11.18 2.60 -12.17
C PHE A 394 -12.04 3.83 -11.92
N LEU A 395 -12.50 4.02 -10.67
CA LEU A 395 -13.24 5.21 -10.24
C LEU A 395 -12.45 6.49 -10.51
N LYS A 396 -11.19 6.56 -10.08
CA LYS A 396 -10.32 7.71 -10.34
C LYS A 396 -10.06 7.91 -11.85
N PHE A 397 -9.84 6.82 -12.58
CA PHE A 397 -9.58 6.83 -14.01
C PHE A 397 -10.73 7.45 -14.80
N TRP A 398 -11.96 6.92 -14.67
CA TRP A 398 -13.07 7.39 -15.50
C TRP A 398 -13.48 8.82 -15.14
N GLN A 399 -13.40 9.22 -13.86
CA GLN A 399 -13.73 10.57 -13.42
C GLN A 399 -12.80 11.61 -14.06
N ARG A 400 -11.51 11.30 -14.08
CA ARG A 400 -10.51 12.12 -14.74
C ARG A 400 -10.70 12.15 -16.25
N LEU A 401 -10.96 10.98 -16.86
CA LEU A 401 -11.22 10.89 -18.29
C LEU A 401 -12.43 11.74 -18.70
N ALA A 402 -13.51 11.71 -17.91
CA ALA A 402 -14.70 12.53 -18.14
C ALA A 402 -14.38 14.04 -18.10
N GLN A 403 -13.58 14.48 -17.12
CA GLN A 403 -13.12 15.87 -17.03
C GLN A 403 -12.27 16.28 -18.24
N GLU A 404 -11.33 15.43 -18.68
CA GLU A 404 -10.50 15.70 -19.85
C GLU A 404 -11.34 15.75 -21.15
N ILE A 405 -12.33 14.87 -21.30
CA ILE A 405 -13.29 14.90 -22.43
C ILE A 405 -14.10 16.19 -22.41
N ASN A 406 -14.62 16.57 -21.25
CA ASN A 406 -15.37 17.79 -21.04
C ASN A 406 -14.56 19.02 -21.47
N GLU A 407 -13.33 19.17 -20.98
CA GLU A 407 -12.45 20.28 -21.35
C GLU A 407 -12.14 20.30 -22.85
N HIS A 408 -11.84 19.14 -23.44
CA HIS A 408 -11.53 19.06 -24.87
C HIS A 408 -12.71 19.45 -25.76
N LEU A 409 -13.91 18.90 -25.49
CA LEU A 409 -15.10 19.23 -26.28
C LEU A 409 -15.53 20.69 -26.05
N TYR A 410 -15.42 21.18 -24.82
CA TYR A 410 -15.70 22.59 -24.56
C TYR A 410 -14.81 23.52 -25.41
N GLN A 411 -13.50 23.28 -25.44
CA GLN A 411 -12.57 24.15 -26.18
C GLN A 411 -12.65 23.95 -27.71
N GLU A 412 -12.55 22.71 -28.17
CA GLU A 412 -12.37 22.40 -29.61
C GLU A 412 -13.70 22.27 -30.37
N LEU A 413 -14.82 22.05 -29.67
CA LEU A 413 -16.15 21.96 -30.29
C LEU A 413 -16.98 23.20 -29.97
N VAL A 414 -17.19 23.55 -28.70
CA VAL A 414 -18.10 24.65 -28.35
C VAL A 414 -17.47 25.98 -28.72
N VAL A 415 -16.35 26.34 -28.08
CA VAL A 415 -15.72 27.68 -28.23
C VAL A 415 -15.22 27.91 -29.66
N SER A 416 -14.85 26.85 -30.37
CA SER A 416 -14.28 26.92 -31.73
C SER A 416 -15.32 26.96 -32.86
N ASN A 417 -16.63 26.87 -32.58
CA ASN A 417 -17.67 26.85 -33.60
C ASN A 417 -18.77 27.89 -33.35
N LEU A 418 -19.49 28.21 -34.43
CA LEU A 418 -20.71 29.01 -34.38
C LEU A 418 -21.92 28.10 -34.60
N PHE A 419 -23.03 28.45 -33.96
CA PHE A 419 -24.22 27.62 -33.89
C PHE A 419 -25.44 28.35 -34.44
N ASN A 420 -26.32 27.58 -35.09
CA ASN A 420 -27.72 27.95 -35.27
C ASN A 420 -28.61 27.19 -34.27
N GLU A 421 -29.90 27.48 -34.22
CA GLU A 421 -30.85 26.84 -33.30
C GLU A 421 -30.84 25.30 -33.39
N ASN A 422 -30.79 24.76 -34.61
CA ASN A 422 -30.78 23.30 -34.79
C ASN A 422 -29.44 22.69 -34.36
N GLY A 423 -28.33 23.38 -34.61
CA GLY A 423 -26.99 22.98 -34.18
C GLY A 423 -26.87 22.92 -32.66
N ALA A 424 -27.40 23.92 -31.96
CA ALA A 424 -27.42 23.94 -30.50
C ALA A 424 -28.28 22.79 -29.91
N LYS A 425 -29.46 22.52 -30.50
CA LYS A 425 -30.32 21.40 -30.09
C LYS A 425 -29.69 20.04 -30.39
N GLN A 426 -29.00 19.92 -31.53
CA GLN A 426 -28.29 18.68 -31.89
C GLN A 426 -27.12 18.42 -30.95
N LEU A 427 -26.34 19.45 -30.59
CA LEU A 427 -25.26 19.34 -29.61
C LEU A 427 -25.80 18.89 -28.25
N GLU A 428 -26.88 19.51 -27.77
CA GLU A 428 -27.54 19.12 -26.53
C GLU A 428 -27.99 17.64 -26.57
N TYR A 429 -28.56 17.20 -27.69
CA TYR A 429 -28.97 15.80 -27.87
C TYR A 429 -27.78 14.84 -27.84
N ASP A 430 -26.72 15.13 -28.61
CA ASP A 430 -25.52 14.29 -28.66
C ASP A 430 -24.88 14.16 -27.26
N VAL A 431 -24.78 15.27 -26.52
CA VAL A 431 -24.18 15.29 -25.17
C VAL A 431 -25.08 14.61 -24.14
N ASN A 432 -26.33 15.08 -23.98
CA ASN A 432 -27.20 14.64 -22.89
C ASN A 432 -27.78 13.24 -23.10
N LYS A 433 -28.03 12.84 -24.36
CA LYS A 433 -28.69 11.57 -24.68
C LYS A 433 -27.72 10.49 -25.14
N ASN A 434 -26.45 10.81 -25.41
CA ASN A 434 -25.48 9.81 -25.85
C ASN A 434 -24.20 9.85 -25.00
N LEU A 435 -23.47 10.97 -24.94
CA LEU A 435 -22.21 11.04 -24.19
C LEU A 435 -22.41 10.75 -22.69
N PHE A 436 -23.34 11.45 -22.03
CA PHE A 436 -23.57 11.27 -20.59
C PHE A 436 -24.11 9.88 -20.23
N ILE A 437 -24.82 9.24 -21.17
CA ILE A 437 -25.36 7.89 -20.97
C ILE A 437 -24.24 6.86 -20.82
N LEU A 438 -23.10 7.04 -21.49
CA LEU A 438 -21.94 6.14 -21.38
C LEU A 438 -21.39 6.04 -19.94
N PHE A 439 -21.62 7.05 -19.11
CA PHE A 439 -21.13 7.11 -17.73
C PHE A 439 -22.21 6.73 -16.69
N ARG A 440 -23.46 6.47 -17.10
CA ARG A 440 -24.56 6.13 -16.17
C ARG A 440 -24.36 4.79 -15.47
N GLU A 441 -23.57 3.90 -16.03
CA GLU A 441 -23.18 2.65 -15.37
C GLU A 441 -22.30 2.92 -14.14
N TYR A 442 -21.59 4.05 -14.10
CA TYR A 442 -20.59 4.35 -13.07
C TYR A 442 -21.01 5.45 -12.11
N THR A 443 -21.99 6.27 -12.49
CA THR A 443 -22.52 7.36 -11.65
C THR A 443 -23.97 7.71 -12.00
N HIS A 444 -24.76 8.03 -10.98
CA HIS A 444 -26.14 8.52 -11.18
C HIS A 444 -26.20 9.94 -11.75
N ARG A 445 -25.13 10.73 -11.62
CA ARG A 445 -25.04 12.13 -12.08
C ARG A 445 -23.79 12.34 -12.94
N PRO A 446 -23.76 11.83 -14.18
CA PRO A 446 -22.62 11.98 -15.08
C PRO A 446 -22.35 13.45 -15.41
N ASP A 447 -23.39 14.26 -15.48
CA ASP A 447 -23.36 15.69 -15.80
C ASP A 447 -22.51 16.52 -14.82
N ASN A 448 -22.27 16.04 -13.59
CA ASN A 448 -21.38 16.69 -12.63
C ASN A 448 -19.90 16.69 -13.06
N PHE A 449 -19.51 15.80 -13.98
CA PHE A 449 -18.15 15.68 -14.50
C PHE A 449 -17.96 16.41 -15.83
N PHE A 450 -19.04 16.93 -16.41
CA PHE A 450 -19.07 17.64 -17.68
C PHE A 450 -19.63 19.06 -17.51
N LYS A 451 -19.16 19.80 -16.50
CA LYS A 451 -19.77 21.06 -16.07
C LYS A 451 -19.76 22.12 -17.17
N GLU A 452 -18.60 22.37 -17.77
CA GLU A 452 -18.38 23.37 -18.81
C GLU A 452 -19.23 23.06 -20.05
N LEU A 453 -19.23 21.80 -20.49
CA LEU A 453 -20.02 21.36 -21.64
C LEU A 453 -21.54 21.42 -21.36
N LYS A 454 -21.96 21.06 -20.14
CA LYS A 454 -23.35 21.14 -19.70
C LYS A 454 -23.84 22.58 -19.66
N GLU A 455 -23.10 23.48 -19.00
CA GLU A 455 -23.43 24.90 -18.88
C GLU A 455 -23.46 25.56 -20.26
N ALA A 456 -22.52 25.21 -21.16
CA ALA A 456 -22.53 25.66 -22.54
C ALA A 456 -23.80 25.20 -23.30
N CYS A 457 -24.22 23.94 -23.16
CA CYS A 457 -25.44 23.44 -23.79
C CYS A 457 -26.70 24.18 -23.28
N VAL A 458 -26.76 24.50 -21.98
CA VAL A 458 -27.83 25.30 -21.40
C VAL A 458 -27.86 26.70 -22.02
N LEU A 459 -26.73 27.40 -22.02
CA LEU A 459 -26.62 28.75 -22.60
C LEU A 459 -27.02 28.77 -24.06
N LEU A 460 -26.51 27.85 -24.87
CA LEU A 460 -26.77 27.79 -26.31
C LEU A 460 -28.23 27.47 -26.66
N ASN A 461 -29.03 26.92 -25.73
CA ASN A 461 -30.43 26.52 -25.98
C ASN A 461 -31.46 27.39 -25.23
N LEU A 462 -31.04 28.52 -24.64
CA LEU A 462 -31.97 29.48 -24.05
C LEU A 462 -32.95 30.05 -25.09
N ASN A 463 -34.12 30.49 -24.62
CA ASN A 463 -35.08 31.18 -25.48
C ASN A 463 -34.61 32.63 -25.76
N SER A 464 -35.02 33.18 -26.91
CA SER A 464 -34.57 34.52 -27.36
C SER A 464 -34.81 35.63 -26.32
N GLY A 465 -35.96 35.63 -25.63
CA GLY A 465 -36.28 36.64 -24.63
C GLY A 465 -35.40 36.56 -23.39
N SER A 466 -35.14 35.36 -22.88
CA SER A 466 -34.23 35.10 -21.76
C SER A 466 -32.79 35.48 -22.11
N VAL A 467 -32.36 35.25 -23.36
CA VAL A 467 -31.02 35.64 -23.82
C VAL A 467 -30.86 37.15 -23.85
N MET A 468 -31.84 37.92 -24.36
CA MET A 468 -31.73 39.37 -24.41
C MET A 468 -31.57 39.99 -23.01
N LEU A 469 -32.39 39.53 -22.06
CA LEU A 469 -32.29 39.96 -20.65
C LEU A 469 -30.94 39.58 -20.04
N LEU A 470 -30.49 38.34 -20.28
CA LEU A 470 -29.22 37.87 -19.76
C LEU A 470 -28.03 38.60 -20.37
N GLN A 471 -28.07 38.92 -21.67
CA GLN A 471 -27.03 39.71 -22.34
C GLN A 471 -26.93 41.13 -21.78
N GLU A 472 -28.05 41.81 -21.56
CA GLU A 472 -28.07 43.15 -20.96
C GLU A 472 -27.46 43.14 -19.55
N ILE A 473 -27.85 42.17 -18.73
CA ILE A 473 -27.31 41.98 -17.37
C ILE A 473 -25.81 41.69 -17.43
N LEU A 474 -25.37 40.76 -18.29
CA LEU A 474 -23.96 40.38 -18.40
C LEU A 474 -23.10 41.51 -18.96
N GLN A 475 -23.57 42.25 -19.97
CA GLN A 475 -22.87 43.42 -20.52
C GLN A 475 -22.71 44.50 -19.45
N SER A 476 -23.79 44.86 -18.74
CA SER A 476 -23.72 45.87 -17.66
C SER A 476 -22.74 45.50 -16.54
N ALA A 477 -22.55 44.21 -16.27
CA ALA A 477 -21.62 43.70 -15.27
C ALA A 477 -20.18 43.55 -15.78
N THR A 478 -19.97 43.54 -17.09
CA THR A 478 -18.65 43.33 -17.74
C THR A 478 -18.05 44.60 -18.37
N MET A 479 -18.81 45.69 -18.45
CA MET A 479 -18.27 47.02 -18.80
C MET A 479 -17.26 47.48 -17.75
N ASP A 480 -16.18 48.15 -18.20
CA ASP A 480 -15.08 48.69 -17.39
C ASP A 480 -15.60 49.70 -16.34
N LEU A 481 -16.10 49.17 -15.23
CA LEU A 481 -16.45 49.91 -14.03
C LEU A 481 -15.28 49.76 -13.04
N ASP A 482 -14.85 50.87 -12.43
CA ASP A 482 -13.84 50.86 -11.37
C ASP A 482 -14.20 49.80 -10.31
N ASP A 483 -13.27 48.88 -9.99
CA ASP A 483 -13.49 47.77 -9.05
C ASP A 483 -13.88 48.22 -7.63
N ASN A 484 -13.70 49.51 -7.32
CA ASN A 484 -14.07 50.14 -6.04
C ASN A 484 -15.49 50.73 -6.01
N ASP A 485 -16.26 50.68 -7.11
CA ASP A 485 -17.62 51.18 -7.14
C ASP A 485 -18.62 50.13 -6.60
N ILE A 486 -19.38 50.52 -5.57
CA ILE A 486 -20.44 49.73 -4.96
C ILE A 486 -21.50 49.33 -6.01
N SER A 487 -21.71 50.16 -7.02
CA SER A 487 -22.64 49.89 -8.12
C SER A 487 -22.18 48.71 -8.99
N ALA A 488 -20.88 48.62 -9.29
CA ALA A 488 -20.26 47.57 -10.09
C ALA A 488 -20.29 46.21 -9.38
N SER A 489 -19.99 46.21 -8.08
CA SER A 489 -20.07 45.00 -7.24
C SER A 489 -21.49 44.43 -7.21
N LYS A 490 -22.51 45.30 -7.08
CA LYS A 490 -23.93 44.89 -7.10
C LYS A 490 -24.37 44.36 -8.47
N ALA A 491 -23.90 44.96 -9.57
CA ALA A 491 -24.17 44.49 -10.92
C ALA A 491 -23.57 43.09 -11.17
N ARG A 492 -22.31 42.87 -10.77
CA ARG A 492 -21.67 41.54 -10.85
C ARG A 492 -22.39 40.49 -10.01
N ALA A 493 -22.79 40.82 -8.77
CA ALA A 493 -23.55 39.91 -7.92
C ALA A 493 -24.91 39.54 -8.54
N SER A 494 -25.60 40.52 -9.15
CA SER A 494 -26.86 40.30 -9.87
C SER A 494 -26.67 39.41 -11.10
N ALA A 495 -25.58 39.59 -11.86
CA ALA A 495 -25.26 38.77 -13.02
C ALA A 495 -24.93 37.32 -12.62
N VAL A 496 -24.18 37.12 -11.54
CA VAL A 496 -23.91 35.80 -10.98
C VAL A 496 -25.20 35.13 -10.49
N ALA A 497 -26.09 35.88 -9.84
CA ALA A 497 -27.39 35.35 -9.41
C ALA A 497 -28.24 34.90 -10.62
N ALA A 498 -28.30 35.71 -11.68
CA ALA A 498 -29.04 35.36 -12.90
C ALA A 498 -28.48 34.10 -13.58
N LEU A 499 -27.16 33.91 -13.63
CA LEU A 499 -26.54 32.67 -14.12
C LEU A 499 -26.89 31.46 -13.23
N ASN A 500 -26.85 31.63 -11.90
CA ASN A 500 -27.20 30.57 -10.97
C ASN A 500 -28.67 30.13 -11.10
N GLU A 501 -29.60 31.05 -11.36
CA GLU A 501 -31.02 30.74 -11.57
C GLU A 501 -31.28 29.84 -12.78
N ILE A 502 -30.44 29.95 -13.82
CA ILE A 502 -30.50 29.10 -15.01
C ILE A 502 -29.59 27.86 -14.93
N GLY A 503 -29.01 27.59 -13.75
CA GLY A 503 -28.21 26.39 -13.49
C GLY A 503 -26.75 26.48 -13.94
N ILE A 504 -26.22 27.69 -14.11
CA ILE A 504 -24.81 27.96 -14.42
C ILE A 504 -24.13 28.43 -13.15
N HIS A 505 -23.22 27.62 -12.64
CA HIS A 505 -22.61 27.83 -11.32
C HIS A 505 -21.08 28.02 -11.40
N ARG A 506 -20.43 27.55 -12.47
CA ARG A 506 -18.97 27.55 -12.57
C ARG A 506 -18.43 28.55 -13.59
N MET A 507 -19.15 28.78 -14.68
CA MET A 507 -18.69 29.64 -15.76
C MET A 507 -18.53 31.11 -15.34
N GLU A 508 -17.43 31.73 -15.78
CA GLU A 508 -17.19 33.16 -15.57
C GLU A 508 -18.12 34.02 -16.43
N LEU A 509 -18.43 35.25 -15.97
CA LEU A 509 -19.38 36.16 -16.63
C LEU A 509 -19.01 36.44 -18.10
N LEU A 510 -17.73 36.75 -18.36
CA LEU A 510 -17.22 37.02 -19.71
C LEU A 510 -17.33 35.78 -20.60
N THR A 511 -17.04 34.60 -20.06
CA THR A 511 -17.14 33.34 -20.79
C THR A 511 -18.59 33.01 -21.13
N ALA A 512 -19.53 33.22 -20.20
CA ALA A 512 -20.95 33.04 -20.47
C ALA A 512 -21.43 33.95 -21.60
N LEU A 513 -21.00 35.22 -21.59
CA LEU A 513 -21.31 36.18 -22.64
C LEU A 513 -20.71 35.76 -23.99
N GLN A 514 -19.46 35.27 -24.02
CA GLN A 514 -18.83 34.72 -25.22
C GLN A 514 -19.61 33.54 -25.79
N ILE A 515 -20.06 32.60 -24.97
CA ILE A 515 -20.83 31.44 -25.44
C ILE A 515 -22.16 31.86 -26.05
N ILE A 516 -22.86 32.82 -25.43
CA ILE A 516 -24.11 33.35 -25.99
C ILE A 516 -23.86 33.94 -27.39
N GLN A 517 -22.75 34.64 -27.58
CA GLN A 517 -22.37 35.22 -28.88
C GLN A 517 -22.05 34.19 -29.98
N LEU A 518 -21.84 32.92 -29.62
CA LEU A 518 -21.64 31.84 -30.60
C LEU A 518 -22.93 31.47 -31.35
N ARG A 519 -24.11 31.84 -30.81
CA ARG A 519 -25.40 31.72 -31.50
C ARG A 519 -25.66 32.95 -32.37
N ILE A 520 -25.56 32.78 -33.69
CA ILE A 520 -25.67 33.91 -34.63
C ILE A 520 -27.13 34.37 -34.82
N ASP A 521 -28.09 33.46 -34.62
CA ASP A 521 -29.52 33.73 -34.86
C ASP A 521 -30.15 34.66 -33.81
N TRP A 522 -29.44 34.96 -32.72
CA TRP A 522 -29.92 35.87 -31.70
C TRP A 522 -29.62 37.33 -32.06
N PRO A 523 -30.51 38.26 -31.68
CA PRO A 523 -30.26 39.67 -31.87
C PRO A 523 -28.99 40.07 -31.12
N LYS A 524 -28.08 40.77 -31.80
CA LYS A 524 -26.93 41.40 -31.17
C LYS A 524 -27.41 42.74 -30.60
N LEU A 525 -27.29 42.90 -29.29
CA LEU A 525 -27.45 44.18 -28.59
C LEU A 525 -26.30 45.13 -28.95
#